data_AF-A0A7V3EGN5-F1
#
_entry.id   AF-A0A7V3EGN5-F1
#
_cell.length_a   1.000
_cell.length_b   1.000
_cell.length_c   1.000
_cell.angle_alpha   90.00
_cell.angle_beta   90.00
_cell.angle_gamma   90.00
#
_symmetry.space_group_name_H-M   'P 1'
#
loop_
_entity.id
_entity.type
_entity.pdbx_description
1 polymer ?
#
loop_
_entity_poly.entity_id
_entity_poly.type
_entity_poly.pdbx_seq_one_letter_code
_entity_poly.pdbx_strand_id
1 'polypeptide(L)'
;MKKVLTGALVLFLFLGQSFLFAEDEYLYTIGSLGASNLYMTFLTIGLLGDSFEKDVYTAETTKDLIGAIISLTKTSRESLNTLIEGGEVAGEDRATILEMIQAHGLLEKQAGELARYVNNRTAPNDFQFFRKKSWELIAKILNIPQ
;
A
#
# COMPACT_ATOMS: atom_id res chain seq x y z
N MET A 1 -32.29 -15.00 43.49
CA MET A 1 -32.37 -14.52 42.09
C MET A 1 -31.43 -13.35 41.76
N LYS A 2 -31.22 -12.34 42.63
CA LYS A 2 -30.30 -11.21 42.34
C LYS A 2 -28.82 -11.58 42.09
N LYS A 3 -28.28 -12.62 42.75
CA LYS A 3 -26.86 -13.02 42.60
C LYS A 3 -26.52 -13.72 41.27
N VAL A 4 -27.51 -14.32 40.61
CA VAL A 4 -27.31 -15.00 39.31
C VAL A 4 -27.27 -13.97 38.17
N LEU A 5 -28.01 -12.88 38.31
CA LEU A 5 -28.05 -11.78 37.33
C LEU A 5 -26.72 -11.01 37.29
N THR A 6 -26.03 -10.85 38.43
CA THR A 6 -24.74 -10.15 38.51
C THR A 6 -23.60 -10.96 37.90
N GLY A 7 -23.61 -12.29 38.02
CA GLY A 7 -22.60 -13.16 37.43
C GLY A 7 -22.66 -13.21 35.91
N ALA A 8 -23.86 -13.23 35.33
CA ALA A 8 -24.06 -13.21 33.88
C ALA A 8 -23.62 -11.87 33.23
N LEU A 9 -23.82 -10.75 33.93
CA LEU A 9 -23.43 -9.42 33.45
C LEU A 9 -21.90 -9.24 33.39
N VAL A 10 -21.17 -9.79 34.37
CA VAL A 10 -19.71 -9.74 34.42
C VAL A 10 -19.09 -10.65 33.35
N LEU A 11 -19.67 -11.83 33.11
CA LEU A 11 -19.19 -12.75 32.07
C LEU A 11 -19.34 -12.18 30.64
N PHE A 12 -20.41 -11.42 30.38
CA PHE A 12 -20.62 -10.72 29.11
C PHE A 12 -19.63 -9.58 28.88
N LEU A 13 -19.21 -8.87 29.94
CA LEU A 13 -18.21 -7.79 29.86
C LEU A 13 -16.81 -8.31 29.51
N PHE A 14 -16.43 -9.48 30.01
CA PHE A 14 -15.12 -10.08 29.69
C PHE A 14 -15.09 -10.74 28.30
N LEU A 15 -16.19 -11.31 27.82
CA LEU A 15 -16.25 -11.90 26.47
C LEU A 15 -16.25 -10.85 25.36
N GLY A 16 -16.85 -9.67 25.59
CA GLY A 16 -16.90 -8.60 24.59
C GLY A 16 -15.55 -7.90 24.34
N GLN A 17 -14.66 -7.85 25.34
CA GLN A 17 -13.37 -7.16 25.19
C GLN A 17 -12.39 -7.95 24.32
N SER A 18 -12.38 -9.27 24.40
CA SER A 18 -11.48 -10.12 23.61
C SER A 18 -11.69 -9.97 22.10
N PHE A 19 -12.93 -9.73 21.67
CA PHE A 19 -13.26 -9.52 20.25
C PHE A 19 -12.76 -8.16 19.74
N LEU A 20 -12.91 -7.11 20.53
CA LEU A 20 -12.45 -5.76 20.16
C LEU A 20 -10.92 -5.68 20.05
N PHE A 21 -10.18 -6.31 20.98
CA PHE A 21 -8.71 -6.30 20.92
C PHE A 21 -8.15 -7.12 19.74
N ALA A 22 -8.82 -8.21 19.35
CA ALA A 22 -8.36 -9.03 18.23
C ALA A 22 -8.53 -8.31 16.88
N GLU A 23 -9.64 -7.58 16.70
CA GLU A 23 -9.93 -6.81 15.47
C GLU A 23 -8.87 -5.73 15.20
N ASP A 24 -8.49 -4.97 16.23
CA ASP A 24 -7.44 -3.94 16.15
C ASP A 24 -6.06 -4.54 15.79
N GLU A 25 -5.70 -5.70 16.33
CA GLU A 25 -4.41 -6.34 16.06
C GLU A 25 -4.30 -6.86 14.62
N TYR A 26 -5.39 -7.42 14.07
CA TYR A 26 -5.43 -7.82 12.66
C TYR A 26 -5.33 -6.61 11.74
N LEU A 27 -6.10 -5.55 12.01
CA LEU A 27 -6.10 -4.35 11.18
C LEU A 27 -4.73 -3.67 11.20
N TYR A 28 -4.12 -3.55 12.39
CA TYR A 28 -2.77 -3.02 12.54
C TYR A 28 -1.73 -3.86 11.78
N THR A 29 -1.80 -5.19 11.90
CA THR A 29 -0.88 -6.10 11.20
C THR A 29 -1.00 -5.97 9.68
N ILE A 30 -2.23 -5.96 9.16
CA ILE A 30 -2.51 -5.78 7.73
C ILE A 30 -2.03 -4.41 7.26
N GLY A 31 -2.28 -3.34 8.04
CA GLY A 31 -1.79 -2.00 7.77
C GLY A 31 -0.26 -1.94 7.69
N SER A 32 0.44 -2.56 8.64
CA SER A 32 1.90 -2.63 8.65
C SER A 32 2.45 -3.38 7.43
N LEU A 33 1.82 -4.48 7.02
CA LEU A 33 2.22 -5.24 5.83
C LEU A 33 1.96 -4.44 4.55
N GLY A 34 0.82 -3.74 4.48
CA GLY A 34 0.49 -2.87 3.36
C GLY A 34 1.45 -1.69 3.22
N ALA A 35 1.83 -1.06 4.32
CA ALA A 35 2.78 0.03 4.33
C ALA A 35 4.20 -0.45 3.94
N SER A 36 4.61 -1.63 4.40
CA SER A 36 5.86 -2.28 3.98
C SER A 36 5.86 -2.58 2.48
N ASN A 37 4.73 -3.07 1.93
CA ASN A 37 4.57 -3.30 0.50
C ASN A 37 4.77 -2.01 -0.31
N LEU A 38 4.18 -0.88 0.11
CA LEU A 38 4.38 0.40 -0.56
C LEU A 38 5.87 0.78 -0.66
N TYR A 39 6.61 0.66 0.44
CA TYR A 39 8.04 0.95 0.48
C TYR A 39 8.85 0.02 -0.42
N MET A 40 8.59 -1.29 -0.35
CA MET A 40 9.30 -2.26 -1.18
C MET A 40 9.00 -2.08 -2.67
N THR A 41 7.76 -1.76 -3.02
CA THR A 41 7.37 -1.45 -4.39
C THR A 41 8.10 -0.20 -4.90
N PHE A 42 8.12 0.87 -4.11
CA PHE A 42 8.87 2.09 -4.43
C PHE A 42 10.35 1.81 -4.71
N LEU A 43 11.02 1.09 -3.81
CA LEU A 43 12.43 0.73 -3.97
C LEU A 43 12.65 -0.13 -5.22
N THR A 44 11.78 -1.10 -5.46
CA THR A 44 11.91 -2.02 -6.59
C THR A 44 11.80 -1.29 -7.92
N ILE A 45 10.84 -0.38 -8.08
CA ILE A 45 10.70 0.44 -9.29
C ILE A 45 11.95 1.30 -9.52
N GLY A 46 12.46 1.92 -8.45
CA GLY A 46 13.70 2.71 -8.50
C GLY A 46 14.89 1.88 -8.96
N LEU A 47 15.11 0.73 -8.33
CA LEU A 47 16.21 -0.17 -8.63
C LEU A 47 16.14 -0.69 -10.07
N LEU A 48 14.94 -1.01 -10.57
CA LEU A 48 14.75 -1.43 -11.96
C LEU A 48 15.10 -0.31 -12.94
N GLY A 49 14.67 0.92 -12.66
CA GLY A 49 15.05 2.09 -13.45
C GLY A 49 16.56 2.30 -13.49
N ASP A 50 17.21 2.27 -12.33
CA ASP A 50 18.66 2.45 -12.21
C ASP A 50 19.44 1.29 -12.88
N SER A 51 18.93 0.07 -12.81
CA SER A 51 19.52 -1.12 -13.45
C SER A 51 19.38 -1.10 -14.96
N PHE A 52 18.23 -0.65 -15.48
CA PHE A 52 18.03 -0.48 -16.92
C PHE A 52 18.92 0.63 -17.50
N GLU A 53 19.04 1.76 -16.80
CA GLU A 53 19.88 2.89 -17.25
C GLU A 53 21.37 2.50 -17.32
N LYS A 54 21.81 1.61 -16.43
CA LYS A 54 23.18 1.07 -16.40
C LYS A 54 23.37 -0.16 -17.29
N ASP A 55 22.38 -0.47 -18.13
CA ASP A 55 22.35 -1.63 -19.03
C ASP A 55 22.61 -2.99 -18.31
N VAL A 56 22.29 -3.07 -17.01
CA VAL A 56 22.35 -4.32 -16.24
C VAL A 56 21.20 -5.24 -16.62
N TYR A 57 20.01 -4.68 -16.85
CA TYR A 57 18.86 -5.40 -17.36
C TYR A 57 18.52 -4.95 -18.77
N THR A 58 18.10 -5.92 -19.60
CA THR A 58 17.61 -5.64 -20.94
C THR A 58 16.26 -4.93 -20.89
N ALA A 59 15.86 -4.34 -22.02
CA ALA A 59 14.54 -3.75 -22.16
C ALA A 59 13.42 -4.79 -21.96
N GLU A 60 13.62 -6.02 -22.43
CA GLU A 60 12.65 -7.11 -22.27
C GLU A 60 12.48 -7.50 -20.79
N THR A 61 13.58 -7.80 -20.09
CA THR A 61 13.55 -8.14 -18.66
C THR A 61 12.93 -7.01 -17.84
N THR A 62 13.28 -5.75 -18.15
CA THR A 62 12.71 -4.61 -17.44
C THR A 62 11.20 -4.47 -17.68
N LYS A 63 10.72 -4.70 -18.92
CA LYS A 63 9.29 -4.67 -19.26
C LYS A 63 8.50 -5.75 -18.53
N ASP A 64 9.02 -6.97 -18.46
CA ASP A 64 8.35 -8.08 -17.78
C ASP A 64 8.21 -7.79 -16.28
N LEU A 65 9.30 -7.36 -15.63
CA LEU A 65 9.30 -7.06 -14.21
C LEU A 65 8.42 -5.85 -13.87
N ILE A 66 8.50 -4.77 -14.65
CA ILE A 66 7.67 -3.58 -14.39
C ILE A 66 6.19 -3.86 -14.69
N GLY A 67 5.87 -4.70 -15.67
CA GLY A 67 4.51 -5.15 -15.96
C GLY A 67 3.89 -5.93 -14.80
N ALA A 68 4.68 -6.82 -14.17
CA ALA A 68 4.26 -7.54 -12.97
C ALA A 68 4.00 -6.57 -11.80
N ILE A 69 4.90 -5.60 -11.57
CA ILE A 69 4.74 -4.58 -10.52
C ILE A 69 3.48 -3.74 -10.74
N ILE A 70 3.24 -3.27 -11.97
CA ILE A 70 2.02 -2.51 -12.32
C ILE A 70 0.77 -3.33 -11.98
N SER A 71 0.75 -4.61 -12.36
CA SER A 71 -0.38 -5.50 -12.12
C SER A 71 -0.64 -5.70 -10.62
N LEU A 72 0.40 -5.99 -9.85
CA LEU A 72 0.30 -6.16 -8.39
C LEU A 72 -0.15 -4.87 -7.69
N THR A 73 0.44 -3.74 -8.06
CA THR A 73 0.10 -2.42 -7.50
C THR A 73 -1.36 -2.07 -7.78
N LYS A 74 -1.83 -2.35 -8.99
CA LYS A 74 -3.23 -2.18 -9.38
C LYS A 74 -4.16 -3.07 -8.58
N THR A 75 -3.85 -4.36 -8.44
CA THR A 75 -4.66 -5.29 -7.64
C THR A 75 -4.75 -4.84 -6.18
N SER A 76 -3.63 -4.44 -5.56
CA SER A 76 -3.64 -3.91 -4.19
C SER A 76 -4.52 -2.67 -4.07
N ARG A 77 -4.42 -1.73 -5.02
CA ARG A 77 -5.26 -0.53 -5.04
C ARG A 77 -6.75 -0.86 -5.17
N GLU A 78 -7.10 -1.80 -6.05
CA GLU A 78 -8.49 -2.24 -6.25
C GLU A 78 -9.05 -2.90 -5.00
N SER A 79 -8.29 -3.78 -4.33
CA SER A 79 -8.71 -4.38 -3.06
C SER A 79 -8.95 -3.35 -1.96
N LEU A 80 -8.08 -2.33 -1.85
CA LEU A 80 -8.28 -1.24 -0.88
C LEU A 80 -9.50 -0.38 -1.23
N ASN A 81 -9.77 -0.14 -2.52
CA ASN A 81 -10.98 0.57 -2.95
C ASN A 81 -12.25 -0.21 -2.57
N THR A 82 -12.28 -1.52 -2.81
CA THR A 82 -13.42 -2.37 -2.41
C THR A 82 -13.69 -2.27 -0.91
N LEU A 83 -12.65 -2.24 -0.08
CA LEU A 83 -12.77 -2.08 1.36
C LEU A 83 -13.39 -0.72 1.75
N ILE A 84 -13.02 0.37 1.07
CA ILE A 84 -13.62 1.69 1.26
C ILE A 84 -15.08 1.74 0.82
N GLU A 85 -15.40 1.13 -0.32
CA GLU A 85 -16.74 1.11 -0.91
C GLU A 85 -17.72 0.26 -0.08
N GLY A 86 -17.23 -0.79 0.58
CA GLY A 86 -18.02 -1.62 1.50
C GLY A 86 -18.48 -0.88 2.76
N GLY A 87 -17.86 0.25 3.11
CA GLY A 87 -18.22 1.06 4.27
C GLY A 87 -17.88 0.42 5.62
N GLU A 88 -17.05 -0.64 5.61
CA GLU A 88 -16.65 -1.37 6.82
C GLU A 88 -15.59 -0.62 7.63
N VAL A 89 -14.94 0.39 7.05
CA VAL A 89 -13.88 1.18 7.68
C VAL A 89 -14.27 2.65 7.79
N ALA A 90 -14.04 3.24 8.95
CA ALA A 90 -14.41 4.61 9.28
C ALA A 90 -13.25 5.39 9.92
N GLY A 91 -13.44 6.69 10.11
CA GLY A 91 -12.49 7.53 10.86
C GLY A 91 -11.08 7.55 10.28
N GLU A 92 -10.10 7.40 11.17
CA GLU A 92 -8.66 7.47 10.86
C GLU A 92 -8.20 6.33 9.96
N ASP A 93 -8.68 5.10 10.20
CA ASP A 93 -8.33 3.94 9.36
C ASP A 93 -8.76 4.13 7.91
N ARG A 94 -9.96 4.68 7.71
CA ARG A 94 -10.46 5.04 6.37
C ARG A 94 -9.55 6.07 5.69
N ALA A 95 -9.06 7.07 6.44
CA ALA A 95 -8.15 8.07 5.91
C ALA A 95 -6.81 7.44 5.49
N THR A 96 -6.23 6.58 6.33
CA THR A 96 -5.00 5.85 6.04
C THR A 96 -5.14 4.97 4.79
N ILE A 97 -6.23 4.23 4.65
CA ILE A 97 -6.49 3.39 3.46
C ILE A 97 -6.58 4.25 2.19
N LEU A 98 -7.21 5.42 2.25
CA LEU A 98 -7.25 6.35 1.10
C LEU A 98 -5.86 6.86 0.72
N GLU A 99 -4.99 7.13 1.69
CA GLU A 99 -3.60 7.50 1.43
C GLU A 99 -2.83 6.34 0.79
N MET A 100 -3.04 5.10 1.22
CA MET A 100 -2.45 3.92 0.59
C MET A 100 -2.93 3.73 -0.86
N ILE A 101 -4.23 3.94 -1.13
CA ILE A 101 -4.79 3.93 -2.50
C ILE A 101 -4.10 4.97 -3.38
N GLN A 102 -3.91 6.19 -2.84
CA GLN A 102 -3.23 7.26 -3.55
C GLN A 102 -1.75 6.92 -3.81
N ALA A 103 -1.06 6.33 -2.82
CA ALA A 103 0.33 5.90 -2.96
C ALA A 103 0.50 4.83 -4.05
N HIS A 104 -0.36 3.81 -4.08
CA HIS A 104 -0.39 2.84 -5.18
C HIS A 104 -0.63 3.52 -6.53
N GLY A 105 -1.53 4.50 -6.61
CA GLY A 105 -1.77 5.26 -7.84
C GLY A 105 -0.55 6.05 -8.31
N LEU A 106 0.28 6.58 -7.39
CA LEU A 106 1.55 7.24 -7.74
C LEU A 106 2.62 6.25 -8.19
N LEU A 107 2.70 5.09 -7.54
CA LEU A 107 3.60 3.99 -7.90
C LEU A 107 3.27 3.41 -9.28
N GLU A 108 1.98 3.23 -9.62
CA GLU A 108 1.54 2.83 -10.96
C GLU A 108 1.99 3.83 -12.03
N LYS A 109 1.87 5.14 -11.76
CA LYS A 109 2.33 6.18 -12.67
C LYS A 109 3.85 6.13 -12.82
N GLN A 110 4.60 6.05 -11.71
CA GLN A 110 6.06 5.90 -11.73
C GLN A 110 6.49 4.68 -12.56
N ALA A 111 5.85 3.53 -12.36
CA ALA A 111 6.13 2.31 -13.10
C ALA A 111 5.76 2.44 -14.59
N GLY A 112 4.64 3.08 -14.91
CA GLY A 112 4.22 3.37 -16.28
C GLY A 112 5.20 4.29 -17.01
N GLU A 113 5.74 5.31 -16.33
CA GLU A 113 6.80 6.16 -16.87
C GLU A 113 8.07 5.37 -17.20
N LEU A 114 8.48 4.45 -16.31
CA LEU A 114 9.61 3.57 -16.59
C LEU A 114 9.33 2.65 -17.78
N ALA A 115 8.15 2.04 -17.84
CA ALA A 115 7.75 1.21 -18.99
C ALA A 115 7.78 1.99 -20.31
N ARG A 116 7.34 3.26 -20.30
CA ARG A 116 7.43 4.14 -21.48
C ARG A 116 8.88 4.44 -21.86
N TYR A 117 9.73 4.77 -20.89
CA TYR A 117 11.16 5.02 -21.10
C TYR A 117 11.88 3.82 -21.71
N VAL A 118 11.61 2.62 -21.20
CA VAL A 118 12.21 1.38 -21.68
C VAL A 118 11.83 1.10 -23.14
N ASN A 119 10.64 1.51 -23.57
CA ASN A 119 10.21 1.43 -24.97
C ASN A 119 10.84 2.53 -25.85
N ASN A 120 10.98 3.73 -25.32
CA ASN A 120 11.52 4.88 -26.03
C ASN A 120 12.25 5.83 -25.07
N ARG A 121 13.58 5.77 -25.05
CA ARG A 121 14.43 6.60 -24.18
C ARG A 121 14.32 8.11 -24.44
N THR A 122 13.77 8.51 -25.58
CA THR A 122 13.61 9.93 -25.96
C THR A 122 12.23 10.50 -25.66
N ALA A 123 11.27 9.66 -25.26
CA ALA A 123 9.94 10.13 -24.91
C ALA A 123 10.00 11.03 -23.66
N PRO A 124 9.19 12.11 -23.58
CA PRO A 124 9.02 12.86 -22.34
C PRO A 124 8.70 11.91 -21.19
N ASN A 125 9.25 12.20 -20.01
CA ASN A 125 9.21 11.27 -18.89
C ASN A 125 9.12 12.00 -17.55
N ASP A 126 8.11 11.63 -16.76
CA ASP A 126 7.81 12.19 -15.44
C ASP A 126 8.17 11.22 -14.30
N PHE A 127 9.02 10.21 -14.57
CA PHE A 127 9.41 9.19 -13.59
C PHE A 127 9.93 9.82 -12.31
N GLN A 128 10.82 10.81 -12.40
CA GLN A 128 11.38 11.47 -11.21
C GLN A 128 10.34 12.29 -10.45
N PHE A 129 9.38 12.89 -11.16
CA PHE A 129 8.26 13.59 -10.53
C PHE A 129 7.40 12.62 -9.72
N PHE A 130 6.98 11.50 -10.32
CA PHE A 130 6.18 10.51 -9.61
C PHE A 130 7.00 9.78 -8.54
N ARG A 131 8.29 9.50 -8.75
CA ARG A 131 9.18 8.94 -7.72
C ARG A 131 9.21 9.84 -6.48
N LYS A 132 9.39 11.15 -6.66
CA LYS A 132 9.37 12.11 -5.56
C LYS A 132 8.02 12.13 -4.85
N LYS A 133 6.92 12.20 -5.60
CA LYS A 133 5.56 12.23 -5.02
C LYS A 133 5.20 10.95 -4.27
N SER A 134 5.58 9.79 -4.81
CA SER A 134 5.45 8.49 -4.15
C SER A 134 6.20 8.50 -2.83
N TRP A 135 7.47 8.93 -2.82
CA TRP A 135 8.27 8.99 -1.60
C TRP A 135 7.66 9.90 -0.53
N GLU A 136 7.26 11.13 -0.90
CA GLU A 136 6.64 12.08 0.03
C GLU A 136 5.43 11.46 0.75
N LEU A 137 4.56 10.76 0.01
CA LEU A 137 3.37 10.13 0.59
C LEU A 137 3.70 8.86 1.39
N ILE A 138 4.54 7.98 0.85
CA ILE A 138 4.94 6.74 1.53
C ILE A 138 5.68 7.03 2.84
N ALA A 139 6.56 8.03 2.82
CA ALA A 139 7.30 8.44 4.01
C ALA A 139 6.37 8.99 5.10
N LYS A 140 5.32 9.73 4.70
CA LYS A 140 4.26 10.18 5.60
C LYS A 140 3.50 8.99 6.23
N ILE A 141 3.03 8.05 5.40
CA ILE A 141 2.27 6.86 5.87
C ILE A 141 3.10 6.03 6.85
N LEU A 142 4.39 5.84 6.56
CA LEU A 142 5.31 5.05 7.38
C LEU A 142 5.92 5.81 8.55
N ASN A 143 5.67 7.12 8.65
CA ASN A 143 6.30 8.00 9.62
C ASN A 143 7.84 7.90 9.62
N ILE A 144 8.44 7.93 8.43
CA ILE A 144 9.90 7.90 8.23
C ILE A 144 10.41 9.26 7.74
N PRO A 145 11.67 9.64 8.05
CA PRO A 145 12.23 10.92 7.62
C PRO A 145 12.25 11.10 6.10
N GLN A 146 11.98 12.32 5.63
CA GLN A 146 11.95 12.69 4.20
C GLN A 146 13.27 13.25 3.69
#